data_AF-A0A930EXH5-F1
#
_entry.id   AF-A0A930EXH5-F1
#
_cell.length_a   1.000
_cell.length_b   1.000
_cell.length_c   1.000
_cell.angle_alpha   90.00
_cell.angle_beta   90.00
_cell.angle_gamma   90.00
#
_symmetry.space_group_name_H-M   'P 1'
#
loop_
_entity.id
_entity.type
_entity.pdbx_description
1 polymer ?
#
loop_
_entity_poly.entity_id
_entity_poly.type
_entity_poly.pdbx_seq_one_letter_code
_entity_poly.pdbx_strand_id
1 'polypeptide(L)'
;GYPVVVKPNNGVGSSATWKICNDSELEDFYKIQLPHEYIMEEYVPGYILSFDGIVDENNKIVYRTCHVFPNPVMEIVNGKTDCIFWNEIEIPKDLNQMGERLIHAFNLRSRFFHTEYFRMTEDKEGLGKKGDLIGLEVNMRPPGGYMTDMINYSQDINIYMIYAKMCMHVQNMVSPHPIYHCVHVGLRDGSHYAHSGLEVFQRFGASIVMHERMPQVLDAAMGNEFYVARFKTMKELHEFVDFVTEKEVKPHADKLPQKL
;
A
#
# COMPACT_ATOMS: atom_id res chain seq x y z
N GLY A 1 -25.53 -2.99 7.43
CA GLY A 1 -25.77 -1.69 8.08
C GLY A 1 -24.68 -0.71 7.67
N TYR A 2 -24.68 0.51 8.20
CA TYR A 2 -23.57 1.45 7.99
C TYR A 2 -22.35 1.08 8.85
N PRO A 3 -21.13 1.47 8.46
CA PRO A 3 -20.80 2.19 7.22
C PRO A 3 -20.69 1.27 6.00
N VAL A 4 -20.92 1.85 4.81
CA VAL A 4 -20.71 1.23 3.50
C VAL A 4 -19.67 2.01 2.70
N VAL A 5 -18.98 1.34 1.80
CA VAL A 5 -18.01 1.94 0.88
C VAL A 5 -18.56 1.86 -0.53
N VAL A 6 -18.54 2.99 -1.24
CA VAL A 6 -18.91 3.07 -2.65
C VAL A 6 -17.68 3.40 -3.48
N LYS A 7 -17.39 2.61 -4.51
CA LYS A 7 -16.22 2.75 -5.40
C LYS A 7 -16.56 2.37 -6.85
N PRO A 8 -15.81 2.85 -7.85
CA PRO A 8 -16.03 2.46 -9.24
C PRO A 8 -15.97 0.94 -9.42
N ASN A 9 -16.83 0.38 -10.28
CA ASN A 9 -16.77 -1.05 -10.59
C ASN A 9 -15.58 -1.39 -11.51
N ASN A 10 -15.05 -0.40 -12.23
CA ASN A 10 -13.89 -0.57 -13.11
C ASN A 10 -12.96 0.63 -12.91
N GLY A 11 -11.70 0.39 -12.58
CA GLY A 11 -10.72 1.44 -12.36
C GLY A 11 -9.45 0.95 -11.69
N VAL A 12 -8.43 1.80 -11.71
CA VAL A 12 -7.15 1.60 -11.02
C VAL A 12 -7.03 2.68 -9.96
N GLY A 13 -6.91 2.28 -8.70
CA GLY A 13 -6.77 3.20 -7.58
C GLY A 13 -8.10 3.75 -7.03
N SER A 14 -8.06 4.19 -5.77
CA SER A 14 -9.16 4.71 -4.97
C SER A 14 -9.71 6.08 -5.41
N SER A 15 -9.54 6.44 -6.68
CA SER A 15 -10.13 7.65 -7.23
C SER A 15 -11.65 7.54 -7.17
N ALA A 16 -12.31 8.49 -6.50
CA ALA A 16 -13.75 8.52 -6.29
C ALA A 16 -14.30 7.35 -5.43
N THR A 17 -13.70 7.12 -4.25
CA THR A 17 -14.23 6.22 -3.22
C THR A 17 -14.85 7.00 -2.06
N TRP A 18 -16.07 6.67 -1.66
CA TRP A 18 -16.78 7.27 -0.53
C TRP A 18 -17.03 6.26 0.59
N LYS A 19 -16.86 6.71 1.83
CA LYS A 19 -17.38 6.02 3.01
C LYS A 19 -18.66 6.71 3.45
N ILE A 20 -19.78 6.00 3.38
CA ILE A 20 -21.10 6.51 3.74
C ILE A 20 -21.47 5.91 5.10
N CYS A 21 -21.76 6.76 6.08
CA CYS A 21 -21.93 6.40 7.48
C CYS A 21 -23.38 6.48 7.99
N ASN A 22 -24.28 7.09 7.22
CA ASN A 22 -25.68 7.28 7.61
C ASN A 22 -26.58 7.57 6.39
N ASP A 23 -27.90 7.62 6.62
CA ASP A 23 -28.91 7.85 5.58
C ASP A 23 -28.75 9.22 4.91
N SER A 24 -28.36 10.27 5.64
CA SER A 24 -28.16 11.61 5.07
C SER A 24 -27.01 11.64 4.07
N GLU A 25 -25.88 11.01 4.40
CA GLU A 25 -24.74 10.88 3.48
C GLU A 25 -25.11 10.03 2.26
N LEU A 26 -25.98 9.02 2.44
CA LEU A 26 -26.47 8.22 1.33
C LEU A 26 -27.37 9.04 0.38
N GLU A 27 -28.28 9.84 0.93
CA GLU A 27 -29.11 10.77 0.15
C GLU A 27 -28.25 11.80 -0.60
N ASP A 28 -27.20 12.31 0.02
CA ASP A 28 -26.26 13.23 -0.63
C ASP A 28 -25.47 12.54 -1.75
N PHE A 29 -25.05 11.30 -1.54
CA PHE A 29 -24.39 10.51 -2.58
C PHE A 29 -25.28 10.33 -3.82
N TYR A 30 -26.59 10.06 -3.66
CA TYR A 30 -27.52 9.91 -4.79
C TYR A 30 -27.74 11.18 -5.61
N LYS A 31 -27.33 12.36 -5.12
CA LYS A 31 -27.36 13.62 -5.89
C LYS A 31 -26.16 13.75 -6.82
N ILE A 32 -25.13 12.91 -6.66
CA ILE A 32 -23.92 12.94 -7.49
C ILE A 32 -24.19 12.21 -8.81
N GLN A 33 -23.87 12.86 -9.93
CA GLN A 33 -23.92 12.22 -11.23
C GLN A 33 -22.65 11.39 -11.45
N LEU A 34 -22.79 10.07 -11.42
CA LEU A 34 -21.68 9.14 -11.60
C LEU A 34 -21.40 8.92 -13.09
N PRO A 35 -20.14 8.98 -13.54
CA PRO A 35 -19.78 8.84 -14.95
C PRO A 35 -19.83 7.40 -15.48
N HIS A 36 -19.86 6.41 -14.59
CA HIS A 36 -19.89 4.97 -14.89
C HIS A 36 -20.50 4.21 -13.71
N GLU A 37 -20.47 2.87 -13.77
CA GLU A 37 -21.02 2.00 -12.72
C GLU A 37 -20.15 1.99 -11.46
N TYR A 38 -20.81 1.98 -10.30
CA TYR A 38 -20.20 1.91 -8.97
C TYR A 38 -20.79 0.73 -8.20
N ILE A 39 -19.97 0.14 -7.33
CA ILE A 39 -20.38 -0.90 -6.39
C ILE A 39 -20.41 -0.34 -4.97
N MET A 40 -21.35 -0.86 -4.17
CA MET A 40 -21.49 -0.54 -2.75
C MET A 40 -21.25 -1.81 -1.95
N GLU A 41 -20.29 -1.76 -1.05
CA GLU A 41 -19.88 -2.89 -0.21
C GLU A 41 -19.91 -2.50 1.26
N GLU A 42 -20.03 -3.48 2.14
CA GLU A 42 -19.90 -3.24 3.56
C GLU A 42 -18.48 -2.79 3.92
N TYR A 43 -18.33 -1.78 4.79
CA TYR A 43 -17.02 -1.32 5.23
C TYR A 43 -16.30 -2.40 6.03
N VAL A 44 -15.07 -2.73 5.64
CA VAL A 44 -14.21 -3.69 6.34
C VAL A 44 -13.21 -2.94 7.23
N PRO A 45 -13.30 -3.06 8.57
CA PRO A 45 -12.32 -2.44 9.45
C PRO A 45 -11.02 -3.24 9.42
N GLY A 46 -9.94 -2.65 8.90
CA GLY A 46 -8.66 -3.34 8.80
C GLY A 46 -7.57 -2.53 8.13
N TYR A 47 -6.36 -3.07 8.13
CA TYR A 47 -5.26 -2.61 7.30
C TYR A 47 -5.10 -3.51 6.08
N ILE A 48 -4.40 -3.06 5.04
CA ILE A 48 -4.30 -3.81 3.79
C ILE A 48 -2.98 -4.61 3.76
N LEU A 49 -3.09 -5.84 3.27
CA LEU A 49 -1.98 -6.70 2.89
C LEU A 49 -2.07 -6.98 1.40
N SER A 50 -0.96 -6.89 0.69
CA SER A 50 -0.85 -7.41 -0.67
C SER A 50 -0.21 -8.80 -0.69
N PHE A 51 -0.57 -9.62 -1.68
CA PHE A 51 0.15 -10.82 -2.06
C PHE A 51 0.43 -10.74 -3.55
N ASP A 52 1.71 -10.56 -3.88
CA ASP A 52 2.20 -10.23 -5.20
C ASP A 52 3.11 -11.34 -5.71
N GLY A 53 3.18 -11.53 -7.02
CA GLY A 53 4.11 -12.51 -7.56
C GLY A 53 4.00 -12.78 -9.04
N ILE A 54 4.63 -13.87 -9.44
CA ILE A 54 4.64 -14.37 -10.81
C ILE A 54 4.20 -15.84 -10.79
N VAL A 55 3.29 -16.17 -11.69
CA VAL A 55 2.85 -17.54 -11.95
C VAL A 55 3.32 -17.99 -13.33
N ASP A 56 3.77 -19.23 -13.44
CA ASP A 56 4.21 -19.84 -14.71
C ASP A 56 3.04 -20.40 -15.54
N GLU A 57 3.34 -21.02 -16.68
CA GLU A 57 2.36 -21.61 -17.60
C GLU A 57 1.57 -22.80 -17.01
N ASN A 58 2.09 -23.40 -15.94
CA ASN A 58 1.53 -24.55 -15.25
C ASN A 58 0.77 -24.15 -13.98
N ASN A 59 0.46 -22.85 -13.83
CA ASN A 59 -0.21 -22.30 -12.65
C ASN A 59 0.59 -22.49 -11.35
N LYS A 60 1.93 -22.64 -11.45
CA LYS A 60 2.83 -22.70 -10.30
C LYS A 60 3.39 -21.30 -10.03
N ILE A 61 3.30 -20.86 -8.78
CA ILE A 61 3.87 -19.58 -8.33
C ILE A 61 5.39 -19.74 -8.25
N VAL A 62 6.12 -18.96 -9.05
CA VAL A 62 7.58 -19.01 -9.16
C VAL A 62 8.28 -17.91 -8.38
N TYR A 63 7.55 -16.86 -8.01
CA TYR A 63 8.00 -15.78 -7.14
C TYR A 63 6.80 -15.24 -6.36
N ARG A 64 7.00 -14.86 -5.10
CA ARG A 64 5.99 -14.24 -4.25
C ARG A 64 6.60 -13.28 -3.25
N THR A 65 5.82 -12.28 -2.85
CA THR A 65 6.14 -11.32 -1.79
C THR A 65 4.85 -10.72 -1.24
N CYS A 66 4.93 -9.92 -0.19
CA CYS A 66 3.80 -9.19 0.35
C CYS A 66 4.21 -7.85 0.93
N HIS A 67 3.33 -6.86 0.79
CA HIS A 67 3.45 -5.55 1.42
C HIS A 67 2.33 -5.29 2.42
N VAL A 68 2.65 -4.53 3.47
CA VAL A 68 1.73 -4.06 4.50
C VAL A 68 1.47 -2.58 4.29
N PHE A 69 0.20 -2.22 4.23
CA PHE A 69 -0.28 -0.84 4.18
C PHE A 69 -1.04 -0.56 5.48
N PRO A 70 -0.35 -0.07 6.53
CA PRO A 70 -0.96 0.12 7.86
C PRO A 70 -2.12 1.11 7.86
N ASN A 71 -2.07 2.10 6.98
CA ASN A 71 -3.11 3.12 6.82
C ASN A 71 -3.94 2.81 5.57
N PRO A 72 -5.27 2.69 5.68
CA PRO A 72 -6.12 2.47 4.51
C PRO A 72 -5.96 3.57 3.46
N VAL A 73 -5.85 3.20 2.18
CA VAL A 73 -5.65 4.15 1.08
C VAL A 73 -6.77 5.20 1.01
N MET A 74 -8.00 4.81 1.35
CA MET A 74 -9.13 5.75 1.42
C MET A 74 -8.91 6.85 2.47
N GLU A 75 -8.33 6.53 3.63
CA GLU A 75 -8.02 7.51 4.66
C GLU A 75 -6.88 8.44 4.21
N ILE A 76 -5.89 7.88 3.50
CA ILE A 76 -4.79 8.65 2.91
C ILE A 76 -5.30 9.66 1.89
N VAL A 77 -6.20 9.24 0.99
CA VAL A 77 -6.78 10.09 -0.05
C VAL A 77 -7.72 11.16 0.56
N ASN A 78 -8.64 10.75 1.43
CA ASN A 78 -9.65 11.65 1.98
C ASN A 78 -9.06 12.60 3.03
N GLY A 79 -8.14 12.11 3.86
CA GLY A 79 -7.47 12.88 4.91
C GLY A 79 -6.23 13.63 4.44
N LYS A 80 -5.77 13.38 3.19
CA LYS A 80 -4.50 13.91 2.66
C LYS A 80 -3.33 13.66 3.61
N THR A 81 -3.27 12.47 4.21
CA THR A 81 -2.19 12.08 5.13
C THR A 81 -0.98 11.55 4.36
N ASP A 82 0.14 11.39 5.06
CA ASP A 82 1.32 10.71 4.53
C ASP A 82 0.98 9.26 4.15
N CYS A 83 1.71 8.71 3.18
CA CYS A 83 1.55 7.34 2.68
C CYS A 83 2.76 6.50 3.10
N ILE A 84 2.55 5.52 3.97
CA ILE A 84 3.63 4.63 4.43
C ILE A 84 3.22 3.19 4.16
N PHE A 85 4.11 2.41 3.55
CA PHE A 85 3.96 0.96 3.39
C PHE A 85 5.32 0.29 3.17
N TRP A 86 5.42 -0.99 3.51
CA TRP A 86 6.68 -1.75 3.41
C TRP A 86 6.44 -3.22 3.05
N ASN A 87 7.49 -3.94 2.65
CA ASN A 87 7.43 -5.39 2.49
C ASN A 87 7.62 -6.14 3.80
N GLU A 88 6.93 -7.27 3.97
CA GLU A 88 7.26 -8.25 4.99
C GLU A 88 8.28 -9.26 4.45
N ILE A 89 9.23 -9.65 5.30
CA ILE A 89 10.21 -10.68 4.95
C ILE A 89 9.56 -12.06 4.96
N GLU A 90 8.76 -12.33 5.99
CA GLU A 90 8.01 -13.57 6.11
C GLU A 90 6.54 -13.32 5.77
N ILE A 91 6.07 -13.92 4.68
CA ILE A 91 4.65 -13.83 4.30
C ILE A 91 3.82 -14.54 5.37
N PRO A 92 2.81 -13.87 5.98
CA PRO A 92 1.91 -14.50 6.93
C PRO A 92 1.31 -15.79 6.34
N LYS A 93 1.33 -16.87 7.13
CA LYS A 93 0.98 -18.21 6.64
C LYS A 93 -0.43 -18.27 6.04
N ASP A 94 -1.39 -17.60 6.67
CA ASP A 94 -2.77 -17.54 6.22
C ASP A 94 -2.94 -16.72 4.93
N LEU A 95 -2.23 -15.60 4.81
CA LEU A 95 -2.17 -14.80 3.58
C LEU A 95 -1.60 -15.63 2.44
N ASN A 96 -0.50 -16.34 2.69
CA ASN A 96 0.12 -17.20 1.69
C ASN A 96 -0.84 -18.30 1.22
N GLN A 97 -1.55 -18.95 2.16
CA GLN A 97 -2.53 -19.99 1.83
C GLN A 97 -3.74 -19.44 1.05
N MET A 98 -4.27 -18.29 1.45
CA MET A 98 -5.39 -17.64 0.78
C MET A 98 -5.01 -17.19 -0.62
N GLY A 99 -3.85 -16.55 -0.76
CA GLY A 99 -3.27 -16.12 -2.02
C GLY A 99 -3.03 -17.28 -2.98
N GLU A 100 -2.37 -18.35 -2.54
CA GLU A 100 -2.16 -19.55 -3.37
C GLU A 100 -3.49 -20.13 -3.86
N ARG A 101 -4.47 -20.33 -2.97
CA ARG A 101 -5.78 -20.84 -3.35
C ARG A 101 -6.48 -19.95 -4.37
N LEU A 102 -6.37 -18.63 -4.23
CA LEU A 102 -6.95 -17.68 -5.16
C LEU A 102 -6.26 -17.80 -6.54
N ILE A 103 -4.94 -17.77 -6.61
CA ILE A 103 -4.20 -17.89 -7.88
C ILE A 103 -4.50 -19.21 -8.58
N HIS A 104 -4.67 -20.30 -7.83
CA HIS A 104 -5.08 -21.59 -8.39
C HIS A 104 -6.55 -21.62 -8.85
N ALA A 105 -7.47 -21.02 -8.08
CA ALA A 105 -8.89 -20.96 -8.44
C ALA A 105 -9.13 -20.17 -9.73
N PHE A 106 -8.38 -19.08 -9.95
CA PHE A 106 -8.42 -18.32 -11.20
C PHE A 106 -7.68 -19.01 -12.37
N ASN A 107 -7.02 -20.15 -12.13
CA ASN A 107 -6.18 -20.86 -13.10
C ASN A 107 -5.22 -19.91 -13.83
N LEU A 108 -4.60 -19.02 -13.06
CA LEU A 108 -3.75 -17.96 -13.59
C LEU A 108 -2.47 -18.54 -14.21
N ARG A 109 -2.07 -18.04 -15.38
CA ARG A 109 -0.90 -18.57 -16.12
C ARG A 109 -0.05 -17.47 -16.73
N SER A 110 1.26 -17.68 -16.67
CA SER A 110 2.31 -16.90 -17.36
C SER A 110 2.17 -15.39 -17.20
N ARG A 111 1.98 -14.91 -15.96
CA ARG A 111 1.80 -13.48 -15.68
C ARG A 111 2.14 -13.08 -14.26
N PHE A 112 2.22 -11.77 -14.06
CA PHE A 112 2.17 -11.18 -12.75
C PHE A 112 0.77 -11.27 -12.12
N PHE A 113 0.75 -11.29 -10.80
CA PHE A 113 -0.45 -11.01 -10.02
C PHE A 113 -0.14 -10.04 -8.89
N HIS A 114 -1.14 -9.28 -8.50
CA HIS A 114 -1.20 -8.40 -7.36
C HIS A 114 -2.59 -8.58 -6.74
N THR A 115 -2.65 -9.03 -5.50
CA THR A 115 -3.93 -9.27 -4.82
C THR A 115 -3.91 -8.59 -3.47
N GLU A 116 -5.03 -8.02 -3.06
CA GLU A 116 -5.12 -7.25 -1.83
C GLU A 116 -6.19 -7.83 -0.92
N TYR A 117 -5.92 -7.76 0.37
CA TYR A 117 -6.77 -8.29 1.43
C TYR A 117 -6.80 -7.29 2.59
N PHE A 118 -7.94 -7.15 3.24
CA PHE A 118 -8.00 -6.55 4.56
C PHE A 118 -7.61 -7.57 5.61
N ARG A 119 -6.70 -7.19 6.51
CA ARG A 119 -6.54 -7.83 7.81
C ARG A 119 -7.44 -7.12 8.82
N MET A 120 -8.44 -7.83 9.32
CA MET A 120 -9.44 -7.23 10.20
C MET A 120 -8.83 -6.79 11.54
N THR A 121 -9.15 -5.57 11.99
CA THR A 121 -8.65 -5.00 13.26
C THR A 121 -9.62 -5.18 14.43
N GLU A 122 -10.87 -5.50 14.14
CA GLU A 122 -11.95 -5.74 15.10
C GLU A 122 -12.89 -6.84 14.59
N ASP A 123 -13.66 -7.43 15.51
CA ASP A 123 -14.72 -8.38 15.16
C ASP A 123 -15.87 -7.64 14.46
N LYS A 124 -16.41 -8.24 13.40
CA LYS A 124 -17.56 -7.69 12.69
C LYS A 124 -18.53 -8.80 12.32
N GLU A 125 -19.72 -8.73 12.89
CA GLU A 125 -20.81 -9.68 12.65
C GLU A 125 -21.12 -9.77 11.15
N GLY A 126 -21.29 -11.00 10.65
CA GLY A 126 -21.54 -11.28 9.24
C GLY A 126 -20.30 -11.27 8.34
N LEU A 127 -19.15 -10.78 8.82
CA LEU A 127 -17.93 -10.67 8.02
C LEU A 127 -16.79 -11.56 8.55
N GLY A 128 -16.42 -11.41 9.82
CA GLY A 128 -15.27 -12.12 10.39
C GLY A 128 -14.84 -11.60 11.76
N LYS A 129 -13.77 -12.16 12.29
CA LYS A 129 -13.15 -11.76 13.55
C LYS A 129 -11.89 -10.95 13.33
N LYS A 130 -11.45 -10.24 14.36
CA LYS A 130 -10.14 -9.60 14.40
C LYS A 130 -9.05 -10.59 14.01
N GLY A 131 -8.23 -10.20 13.04
CA GLY A 131 -7.14 -11.01 12.50
C GLY A 131 -7.53 -11.81 11.25
N ASP A 132 -8.82 -11.96 10.93
CA ASP A 132 -9.25 -12.64 9.70
C ASP A 132 -8.87 -11.82 8.45
N LEU A 133 -8.76 -12.53 7.31
CA LEU A 133 -8.51 -11.94 6.00
C LEU A 133 -9.80 -11.85 5.19
N ILE A 134 -10.06 -10.67 4.64
CA ILE A 134 -11.18 -10.42 3.71
C ILE A 134 -10.59 -9.97 2.37
N GLY A 135 -11.02 -10.58 1.27
CA GLY A 135 -10.54 -10.18 -0.07
C GLY A 135 -10.98 -8.75 -0.40
N LEU A 136 -10.05 -7.95 -0.93
CA LEU A 136 -10.31 -6.57 -1.38
C LEU A 136 -10.30 -6.47 -2.89
N GLU A 137 -9.18 -6.85 -3.53
CA GLU A 137 -9.00 -6.69 -4.97
C GLU A 137 -8.08 -7.77 -5.54
N VAL A 138 -8.30 -8.10 -6.82
CA VAL A 138 -7.44 -9.01 -7.58
C VAL A 138 -7.06 -8.35 -8.90
N ASN A 139 -5.77 -8.16 -9.11
CA ASN A 139 -5.18 -7.59 -10.31
C ASN A 139 -4.24 -8.61 -10.97
N MET A 140 -4.49 -8.92 -12.25
CA MET A 140 -3.68 -9.87 -13.02
C MET A 140 -2.52 -9.17 -13.76
N ARG A 141 -1.83 -8.30 -13.03
CA ARG A 141 -0.75 -7.42 -13.48
C ARG A 141 0.24 -7.16 -12.32
N PRO A 142 1.41 -6.55 -12.57
CA PRO A 142 2.27 -6.10 -11.48
C PRO A 142 1.55 -5.11 -10.54
N PRO A 143 1.98 -5.02 -9.27
CA PRO A 143 1.49 -4.00 -8.35
C PRO A 143 1.77 -2.59 -8.89
N GLY A 144 0.97 -1.62 -8.42
CA GLY A 144 1.03 -0.24 -8.91
C GLY A 144 2.20 0.58 -8.34
N GLY A 145 2.35 1.81 -8.86
CA GLY A 145 3.39 2.74 -8.42
C GLY A 145 4.80 2.16 -8.58
N TYR A 146 5.66 2.46 -7.62
CA TYR A 146 7.05 1.97 -7.58
C TYR A 146 7.20 0.67 -6.78
N MET A 147 6.12 -0.08 -6.55
CA MET A 147 6.17 -1.32 -5.78
C MET A 147 7.05 -2.38 -6.44
N THR A 148 7.13 -2.43 -7.77
CA THR A 148 8.06 -3.34 -8.46
C THR A 148 9.52 -3.00 -8.21
N ASP A 149 9.83 -1.71 -8.04
CA ASP A 149 11.16 -1.24 -7.68
C ASP A 149 11.47 -1.57 -6.22
N MET A 150 10.51 -1.37 -5.32
CA MET A 150 10.64 -1.83 -3.92
C MET A 150 10.89 -3.32 -3.82
N ILE A 151 10.21 -4.14 -4.64
CA ILE A 151 10.46 -5.57 -4.73
C ILE A 151 11.93 -5.83 -5.10
N ASN A 152 12.46 -5.13 -6.11
CA ASN A 152 13.87 -5.25 -6.51
C ASN A 152 14.82 -4.82 -5.38
N TYR A 153 14.56 -3.68 -4.75
CA TYR A 153 15.39 -3.15 -3.65
C TYR A 153 15.34 -4.00 -2.38
N SER A 154 14.21 -4.64 -2.09
CA SER A 154 14.03 -5.49 -0.92
C SER A 154 14.87 -6.77 -0.98
N GLN A 155 15.24 -7.24 -2.18
CA GLN A 155 15.86 -8.56 -2.37
C GLN A 155 17.05 -8.55 -3.33
N ASP A 156 17.56 -7.38 -3.75
CA ASP A 156 18.61 -7.26 -4.77
C ASP A 156 18.33 -8.10 -6.04
N ILE A 157 17.07 -8.12 -6.48
CA ILE A 157 16.61 -8.86 -7.66
C ILE A 157 16.24 -7.93 -8.82
N ASN A 158 15.97 -8.54 -9.98
CA ASN A 158 15.25 -7.91 -11.07
C ASN A 158 14.00 -8.73 -11.39
N ILE A 159 12.85 -8.27 -10.92
CA ILE A 159 11.57 -8.95 -11.06
C ILE A 159 11.13 -9.09 -12.52
N TYR A 160 11.48 -8.13 -13.37
CA TYR A 160 11.22 -8.20 -14.81
C TYR A 160 12.10 -9.26 -15.50
N MET A 161 13.34 -9.45 -15.02
CA MET A 161 14.20 -10.53 -15.49
C MET A 161 13.66 -11.90 -15.05
N ILE A 162 13.14 -12.03 -13.83
CA ILE A 162 12.45 -13.25 -13.37
C ILE A 162 11.25 -13.53 -14.29
N TYR A 163 10.44 -12.52 -14.59
CA TYR A 163 9.30 -12.66 -15.49
C TYR A 163 9.71 -13.07 -16.91
N ALA A 164 10.73 -12.42 -17.49
CA ALA A 164 11.26 -12.77 -18.80
C ALA A 164 11.80 -14.20 -18.84
N LYS A 165 12.54 -14.62 -17.81
CA LYS A 165 13.02 -16.01 -17.67
C LYS A 165 11.87 -17.01 -17.58
N MET A 166 10.79 -16.67 -16.88
CA MET A 166 9.58 -17.51 -16.81
C MET A 166 8.97 -17.69 -18.19
N CYS A 167 8.79 -16.60 -18.95
CA CYS A 167 8.29 -16.66 -20.32
C CYS A 167 9.17 -17.49 -21.26
N MET A 168 10.46 -17.64 -20.95
CA MET A 168 11.42 -18.44 -21.71
C MET A 168 11.60 -19.86 -21.14
N HIS A 169 10.75 -20.29 -20.19
CA HIS A 169 10.79 -21.60 -19.53
C HIS A 169 12.12 -21.93 -18.84
N VAL A 170 12.86 -20.90 -18.39
CA VAL A 170 14.12 -21.07 -17.66
C VAL A 170 13.83 -21.56 -16.25
N GLN A 171 14.53 -22.61 -15.82
CA GLN A 171 14.46 -23.13 -14.45
C GLN A 171 15.38 -22.32 -13.50
N ASN A 172 15.13 -22.39 -12.18
CA ASN A 172 15.95 -21.72 -11.16
C ASN A 172 16.13 -20.21 -11.41
N MET A 173 15.01 -19.51 -11.57
CA MET A 173 15.00 -18.11 -12.00
C MET A 173 15.47 -17.12 -10.94
N VAL A 174 15.39 -17.52 -9.67
CA VAL A 174 15.68 -16.70 -8.49
C VAL A 174 16.82 -17.35 -7.72
N SER A 175 17.91 -16.62 -7.54
CA SER A 175 19.01 -17.01 -6.65
C SER A 175 18.68 -16.63 -5.20
N PRO A 176 19.40 -17.14 -4.19
CA PRO A 176 19.35 -16.58 -2.84
C PRO A 176 19.92 -15.16 -2.84
N HIS A 177 19.26 -14.24 -2.14
CA HIS A 177 19.72 -12.86 -1.98
C HIS A 177 19.48 -12.39 -0.53
N PRO A 178 20.22 -11.39 -0.04
CA PRO A 178 19.87 -10.71 1.18
C PRO A 178 18.46 -10.12 1.08
N ILE A 179 17.69 -10.23 2.16
CA ILE A 179 16.37 -9.62 2.24
C ILE A 179 16.45 -8.42 3.18
N TYR A 180 15.87 -7.31 2.73
CA TYR A 180 15.78 -6.05 3.45
C TYR A 180 14.30 -5.71 3.70
N HIS A 181 14.08 -4.91 4.75
CA HIS A 181 12.83 -4.20 4.94
C HIS A 181 12.86 -2.92 4.12
N CYS A 182 12.16 -2.90 2.99
CA CYS A 182 12.04 -1.77 2.10
C CYS A 182 10.72 -1.04 2.35
N VAL A 183 10.79 0.28 2.51
CA VAL A 183 9.67 1.15 2.88
C VAL A 183 9.52 2.26 1.86
N HIS A 184 8.27 2.58 1.53
CA HIS A 184 7.87 3.82 0.87
C HIS A 184 7.37 4.79 1.93
N VAL A 185 7.87 6.02 1.91
CA VAL A 185 7.41 7.14 2.73
C VAL A 185 7.05 8.30 1.82
N GLY A 186 5.76 8.46 1.57
CA GLY A 186 5.16 9.52 0.76
C GLY A 186 4.69 10.68 1.61
N LEU A 187 5.28 11.85 1.38
CA LEU A 187 5.01 13.12 2.05
C LEU A 187 4.01 13.97 1.25
N ARG A 188 3.45 14.99 1.90
CA ARG A 188 2.37 15.84 1.40
C ARG A 188 2.79 17.29 1.29
N ASP A 189 2.48 17.89 0.15
CA ASP A 189 2.64 19.33 -0.02
C ASP A 189 1.78 20.08 1.00
N GLY A 190 2.32 21.16 1.55
CA GLY A 190 1.65 21.98 2.56
C GLY A 190 1.67 21.41 3.98
N SER A 191 2.19 20.19 4.19
CA SER A 191 2.58 19.73 5.53
C SER A 191 3.86 20.42 6.00
N HIS A 192 3.98 20.64 7.31
CA HIS A 192 5.19 21.17 7.94
C HIS A 192 5.94 20.01 8.61
N TYR A 193 6.99 19.51 7.96
CA TYR A 193 7.87 18.47 8.51
C TYR A 193 8.99 19.10 9.31
N ALA A 194 9.36 18.47 10.43
CA ALA A 194 10.38 18.97 11.34
C ALA A 194 11.80 18.92 10.76
N HIS A 195 12.03 18.05 9.78
CA HIS A 195 13.34 17.84 9.17
C HIS A 195 13.31 18.15 7.68
N SER A 196 14.34 18.86 7.21
CA SER A 196 14.54 19.13 5.78
C SER A 196 15.01 17.88 5.04
N GLY A 197 14.81 17.84 3.71
CA GLY A 197 15.35 16.77 2.89
C GLY A 197 16.88 16.61 3.02
N LEU A 198 17.61 17.70 3.24
CA LEU A 198 19.06 17.64 3.49
C LEU A 198 19.39 16.86 4.78
N GLU A 199 18.65 17.11 5.88
CA GLU A 199 18.83 16.40 7.14
C GLU A 199 18.46 14.91 7.01
N VAL A 200 17.41 14.61 6.26
CA VAL A 200 17.03 13.23 5.92
C VAL A 200 18.18 12.51 5.19
N PHE A 201 18.76 13.13 4.16
CA PHE A 201 19.90 12.53 3.43
C PHE A 201 21.18 12.47 4.26
N GLN A 202 21.45 13.45 5.12
CA GLN A 202 22.61 13.42 6.01
C GLN A 202 22.54 12.22 6.97
N ARG A 203 21.35 11.89 7.47
CA ARG A 203 21.15 10.78 8.43
C ARG A 203 20.98 9.42 7.76
N PHE A 204 20.23 9.35 6.67
CA PHE A 204 19.77 8.09 6.06
C PHE A 204 20.17 7.90 4.60
N GLY A 205 21.00 8.78 4.02
CA GLY A 205 21.35 8.74 2.59
C GLY A 205 21.94 7.42 2.11
N ALA A 206 22.62 6.66 2.97
CA ALA A 206 23.14 5.33 2.63
C ALA A 206 22.05 4.25 2.50
N SER A 207 20.87 4.46 3.10
CA SER A 207 19.74 3.54 3.10
C SER A 207 18.67 3.92 2.06
N ILE A 208 18.64 5.19 1.63
CA ILE A 208 17.71 5.69 0.61
C ILE A 208 18.15 5.16 -0.76
N VAL A 209 17.22 4.50 -1.46
CA VAL A 209 17.45 3.88 -2.78
C VAL A 209 16.69 4.60 -3.90
N MET A 210 15.68 5.41 -3.56
CA MET A 210 14.94 6.26 -4.49
C MET A 210 14.37 7.46 -3.74
N HIS A 211 14.38 8.63 -4.38
CA HIS A 211 13.74 9.84 -3.87
C HIS A 211 13.31 10.70 -5.06
N GLU A 212 12.02 10.90 -5.22
CA GLU A 212 11.47 11.64 -6.37
C GLU A 212 10.17 12.38 -5.99
N ARG A 213 9.71 13.24 -6.90
CA ARG A 213 8.35 13.77 -6.90
C ARG A 213 7.42 12.77 -7.57
N MET A 214 6.32 12.45 -6.91
CA MET A 214 5.32 11.54 -7.43
C MET A 214 4.62 12.18 -8.64
N PRO A 215 4.41 11.44 -9.74
CA PRO A 215 3.55 11.88 -10.83
C PRO A 215 2.15 12.25 -10.32
N GLN A 216 1.57 13.35 -10.82
CA GLN A 216 0.27 13.87 -10.37
C GLN A 216 -0.87 12.85 -10.42
N VAL A 217 -0.79 11.87 -11.32
CA VAL A 217 -1.81 10.82 -11.44
C VAL A 217 -1.81 9.83 -10.26
N LEU A 218 -0.73 9.77 -9.47
CA LEU A 218 -0.56 8.85 -8.34
C LEU A 218 -0.48 9.57 -6.98
N ASP A 219 -0.23 10.88 -6.98
CA ASP A 219 0.11 11.62 -5.76
C ASP A 219 -1.00 11.61 -4.70
N ALA A 220 -2.26 11.57 -5.12
CA ALA A 220 -3.41 11.51 -4.24
C ALA A 220 -3.35 10.30 -3.29
N ALA A 221 -2.89 9.14 -3.77
CA ALA A 221 -2.79 7.92 -2.99
C ALA A 221 -1.40 7.69 -2.38
N MET A 222 -0.34 8.21 -3.01
CA MET A 222 1.05 7.84 -2.67
C MET A 222 1.91 8.96 -2.07
N GLY A 223 1.35 10.16 -1.87
CA GLY A 223 2.11 11.35 -1.48
C GLY A 223 2.68 12.09 -2.69
N ASN A 224 3.05 13.36 -2.50
CA ASN A 224 3.54 14.27 -3.53
C ASN A 224 5.07 14.15 -3.72
N GLU A 225 5.82 13.94 -2.64
CA GLU A 225 7.26 13.65 -2.63
C GLU A 225 7.43 12.34 -1.87
N PHE A 226 8.36 11.48 -2.28
CA PHE A 226 8.53 10.22 -1.57
C PHE A 226 9.97 9.78 -1.48
N TYR A 227 10.25 9.03 -0.42
CA TYR A 227 11.48 8.28 -0.24
C TYR A 227 11.18 6.79 -0.30
N VAL A 228 12.02 6.04 -1.00
CA VAL A 228 12.15 4.60 -0.82
C VAL A 228 13.48 4.34 -0.15
N ALA A 229 13.44 3.64 0.98
CA ALA A 229 14.63 3.25 1.72
C ALA A 229 14.57 1.77 2.11
N ARG A 230 15.72 1.17 2.41
CA ARG A 230 15.81 -0.22 2.82
C ARG A 230 16.73 -0.41 4.02
N PHE A 231 16.33 -1.31 4.92
CA PHE A 231 16.98 -1.53 6.21
C PHE A 231 17.13 -3.01 6.52
N LYS A 232 18.05 -3.34 7.43
CA LYS A 232 18.25 -4.73 7.86
C LYS A 232 17.26 -5.15 8.94
N THR A 233 16.66 -4.19 9.63
CA THR A 233 15.71 -4.45 10.71
C THR A 233 14.47 -3.56 10.61
N MET A 234 13.33 -4.06 11.08
CA MET A 234 12.11 -3.25 11.23
C MET A 234 12.30 -2.04 12.16
N LYS A 235 13.21 -2.14 13.14
CA LYS A 235 13.49 -1.03 14.05
C LYS A 235 14.09 0.17 13.31
N GLU A 236 15.09 -0.08 12.46
CA GLU A 236 15.71 0.97 11.64
C GLU A 236 14.71 1.57 10.63
N LEU A 237 13.83 0.72 10.06
CA LEU A 237 12.75 1.18 9.20
C LEU A 237 11.80 2.14 9.93
N HIS A 238 11.34 1.78 11.13
CA HIS A 238 10.46 2.66 11.91
C HIS A 238 11.18 3.95 12.33
N GLU A 239 12.46 3.89 12.72
CA GLU A 239 13.25 5.09 13.01
C GLU A 239 13.32 6.04 11.81
N PHE A 240 13.47 5.51 10.60
CA PHE A 240 13.43 6.29 9.36
C PHE A 240 12.04 6.91 9.13
N VAL A 241 10.98 6.11 9.24
CA VAL A 241 9.60 6.59 9.06
C VAL A 241 9.28 7.71 10.04
N ASP A 242 9.56 7.51 11.33
CA ASP A 242 9.30 8.47 12.39
C ASP A 242 10.06 9.78 12.13
N PHE A 243 11.33 9.72 11.76
CA PHE A 243 12.13 10.90 11.45
C PHE A 243 11.62 11.66 10.22
N VAL A 244 11.33 10.95 9.13
CA VAL A 244 10.91 11.58 7.87
C VAL A 244 9.50 12.17 7.96
N THR A 245 8.63 11.61 8.80
CA THR A 245 7.24 12.04 8.95
C THR A 245 6.98 12.94 10.16
N GLU A 246 7.98 13.20 11.00
CA GLU A 246 7.88 14.09 12.15
C GLU A 246 7.38 15.47 11.70
N LYS A 247 6.32 15.97 12.35
CA LYS A 247 5.71 17.27 12.04
C LYS A 247 6.25 18.34 12.97
N GLU A 248 6.41 19.56 12.46
CA GLU A 248 6.72 20.71 13.30
C GLU A 248 5.61 20.92 14.33
N VAL A 249 5.97 20.88 15.61
CA VAL A 249 5.05 21.31 16.67
C VAL A 249 5.01 22.84 16.64
N LYS A 250 3.90 23.42 16.16
CA LYS A 250 3.70 24.86 16.31
C LYS A 250 3.73 25.19 17.80
N PRO A 251 4.62 26.10 18.28
CA PRO A 251 4.51 26.58 19.64
C PRO A 251 3.12 27.18 19.82
N HIS A 252 2.43 26.81 20.90
CA HIS A 252 1.20 27.49 21.29
C HIS A 252 1.49 28.99 21.28
N ALA A 253 0.77 29.75 20.46
CA ALA A 253 0.78 31.20 20.54
C ALA A 253 0.21 31.56 21.91
N ASP A 254 1.09 31.72 22.90
CA ASP A 254 0.74 32.27 24.19
C ASP A 254 0.08 33.61 23.94
N LYS A 255 -1.17 33.70 24.40
CA LYS A 255 -2.03 34.86 24.32
C LYS A 255 -1.23 36.08 24.78
N LEU A 256 -1.02 37.03 23.87
CA LEU A 256 -0.58 38.38 24.24
C LEU A 256 -1.44 38.87 25.40
N PRO A 257 -0.87 39.25 26.55
CA PRO A 257 -1.65 39.73 27.68
C PRO A 257 -2.39 40.98 27.24
N GLN A 258 -3.73 40.92 27.29
CA GLN A 258 -4.57 42.12 27.18
C GLN A 258 -4.13 43.07 28.29
N LYS A 259 -3.53 44.19 27.91
CA LYS A 259 -3.23 45.28 28.82
C LYS A 259 -4.55 45.84 29.36
N LEU A 260 -4.58 45.98 30.69
CA LEU A 260 -5.60 46.64 31.51
C LEU A 260 -5.87 48.08 31.08
#